data_AF-A0A942GU84-F1
#
_entry.id   AF-A0A942GU84-F1
#
_cell.length_a   1.000
_cell.length_b   1.000
_cell.length_c   1.000
_cell.angle_alpha   90.00
_cell.angle_beta   90.00
_cell.angle_gamma   90.00
#
_symmetry.space_group_name_H-M   'P 1'
#
loop_
_entity.id
_entity.type
_entity.pdbx_description
1 polymer ?
#
loop_
_entity_poly.entity_id
_entity_poly.type
_entity_poly.pdbx_seq_one_letter_code
_entity_poly.pdbx_strand_id
1 'polypeptide(L)'
;MAQWKEGDMVRIITRPVTDDDRKNNRYFEHMAGLTGKVENIYEGGEIAVKINLADLPKVGKDLHKEANDRMRKKFADSVSEEQRKKLEPDELNFVANYVQLVQAKDLEKV
;
A
#
# COMPACT_ATOMS: atom_id res chain seq x y z
N MET A 1 16.37 -16.07 10.76
CA MET A 1 16.40 -14.76 11.44
C MET A 1 15.79 -13.75 10.48
N ALA A 2 14.78 -13.01 10.90
CA ALA A 2 14.02 -12.13 10.01
C ALA A 2 14.95 -11.05 9.43
N GLN A 3 15.14 -11.06 8.11
CA GLN A 3 16.00 -10.12 7.39
C GLN A 3 15.47 -8.68 7.42
N TRP A 4 14.20 -8.53 7.77
CA TRP A 4 13.43 -7.29 7.73
C TRP A 4 12.81 -7.02 9.10
N LYS A 5 12.68 -5.75 9.48
CA LYS A 5 11.93 -5.31 10.65
C LYS A 5 10.86 -4.30 10.25
N GLU A 6 9.81 -4.21 11.06
CA GLU A 6 8.82 -3.15 10.92
C GLU A 6 9.49 -1.78 10.96
N GLY A 7 9.05 -0.95 10.03
CA GLY A 7 9.55 0.39 9.82
C GLY A 7 10.83 0.53 8.99
N ASP A 8 11.40 -0.56 8.49
CA ASP A 8 12.49 -0.49 7.51
C ASP A 8 12.03 0.16 6.21
N MET A 9 12.89 1.01 5.65
CA MET A 9 12.72 1.53 4.29
C MET A 9 13.23 0.49 3.30
N VAL A 10 12.38 0.15 2.34
CA VAL A 10 12.64 -0.91 1.37
C VAL A 10 12.23 -0.46 -0.03
N ARG A 11 12.87 -1.06 -1.04
CA ARG A 11 12.48 -0.95 -2.44
C ARG A 11 12.13 -2.33 -2.97
N ILE A 12 11.08 -2.40 -3.79
CA ILE A 12 10.73 -3.62 -4.53
C ILE A 12 11.72 -3.79 -5.68
N ILE A 13 12.46 -4.90 -5.70
CA ILE A 13 13.47 -5.16 -6.73
C ILE A 13 12.84 -5.21 -8.12
N THR A 14 13.63 -4.89 -9.14
CA THR A 14 13.21 -5.02 -10.53
C THR A 14 13.69 -6.37 -11.07
N ARG A 15 12.76 -7.27 -11.38
CA ARG A 15 13.05 -8.58 -12.00
C ARG A 15 11.99 -8.96 -13.01
N PRO A 16 12.28 -9.84 -13.98
CA PRO A 16 11.24 -10.37 -14.87
C PRO A 16 10.19 -11.15 -14.07
N VAL A 17 8.92 -10.96 -14.44
CA VAL A 17 7.79 -11.73 -13.89
C VAL A 17 7.90 -13.17 -14.37
N THR A 18 7.87 -14.12 -13.44
CA THR A 18 7.89 -15.56 -13.74
C THR A 18 6.48 -16.10 -13.91
N ASP A 19 6.34 -17.29 -14.50
CA ASP A 19 5.03 -17.94 -14.61
C ASP A 19 4.44 -18.33 -13.26
N ASP A 20 5.28 -18.57 -12.24
CA ASP A 20 4.81 -18.80 -10.86
C ASP A 20 4.21 -17.53 -10.25
N ASP A 21 4.80 -16.36 -10.52
CA ASP A 21 4.26 -15.08 -10.04
C ASP A 21 2.88 -14.80 -10.63
N ARG A 22 2.68 -15.15 -11.91
CA ARG A 22 1.37 -15.02 -12.59
C ARG A 22 0.33 -15.98 -12.02
N LYS A 23 0.72 -17.22 -11.72
CA LYS A 23 -0.18 -18.23 -11.15
C LYS A 23 -0.60 -17.90 -9.71
N ASN A 24 0.33 -17.35 -8.94
CA ASN A 24 0.14 -17.09 -7.51
C ASN A 24 -0.14 -15.62 -7.18
N ASN A 25 -0.25 -14.74 -8.18
CA ASN A 25 -0.45 -13.29 -8.04
C ASN A 25 0.57 -12.62 -7.10
N ARG A 26 1.85 -13.00 -7.20
CA ARG A 26 2.90 -12.61 -6.22
C ARG A 26 3.72 -11.38 -6.60
N TYR A 27 3.95 -11.17 -7.89
CA TYR A 27 4.80 -10.08 -8.38
C TYR A 27 4.31 -9.62 -9.75
N PHE A 28 4.16 -8.31 -9.91
CA PHE A 28 3.73 -7.68 -11.14
C PHE A 28 4.73 -6.59 -11.55
N GLU A 29 4.87 -6.37 -12.86
CA GLU A 29 5.85 -5.40 -13.40
C GLU A 29 5.67 -3.98 -12.84
N HIS A 30 4.42 -3.57 -12.60
CA HIS A 30 4.11 -2.24 -12.07
C HIS A 30 4.50 -2.04 -10.60
N MET A 31 4.88 -3.11 -9.89
CA MET A 31 5.37 -3.04 -8.52
C MET A 31 6.87 -2.75 -8.46
N ALA A 32 7.59 -3.06 -9.54
CA ALA A 32 9.03 -2.93 -9.61
C ALA A 32 9.48 -1.48 -9.36
N GLY A 33 10.51 -1.31 -8.52
CA GLY A 33 11.14 -0.02 -8.26
C GLY A 33 10.39 0.89 -7.29
N LEU A 34 9.17 0.53 -6.86
CA LEU A 34 8.45 1.29 -5.84
C LEU A 34 9.17 1.20 -4.49
N THR A 35 9.27 2.34 -3.80
CA THR A 35 9.81 2.37 -2.43
C THR A 35 8.71 2.52 -1.40
N GLY A 36 8.98 2.05 -0.20
CA GLY A 36 8.03 2.13 0.90
C GLY A 36 8.62 1.72 2.22
N LYS A 37 7.76 1.65 3.22
CA LYS A 37 8.11 1.28 4.58
C LYS A 37 7.45 -0.05 4.93
N VAL A 38 8.20 -0.95 5.57
CA VAL A 38 7.64 -2.20 6.10
C VAL A 38 6.62 -1.86 7.18
N GLU A 39 5.37 -2.27 6.97
CA GLU A 39 4.26 -2.06 7.91
C GLU A 39 4.00 -3.31 8.74
N ASN A 40 4.10 -4.50 8.14
CA ASN A 40 3.94 -5.76 8.86
C ASN A 40 4.71 -6.89 8.15
N ILE A 41 5.08 -7.92 8.91
CA ILE A 41 5.79 -9.11 8.42
C ILE A 41 4.96 -10.34 8.80
N TYR A 42 4.56 -11.11 7.79
CA TYR A 42 3.73 -12.29 7.96
C TYR A 42 4.56 -13.58 7.95
N GLU A 43 4.01 -14.62 8.58
CA GLU A 43 4.55 -15.97 8.49
C GLU A 43 4.53 -16.46 7.04
N GLY A 44 5.60 -17.14 6.59
CA GLY A 44 5.74 -17.56 5.19
C GLY A 44 6.52 -16.58 4.29
N GLY A 45 7.00 -15.45 4.83
CA GLY A 45 7.91 -14.55 4.13
C GLY A 45 7.20 -13.45 3.32
N GLU A 46 5.90 -13.26 3.53
CA GLU A 46 5.15 -12.13 2.98
C GLU A 46 5.33 -10.89 3.86
N ILE A 47 5.46 -9.73 3.23
CA ILE A 47 5.72 -8.46 3.88
C ILE A 47 4.76 -7.41 3.33
N ALA A 48 4.02 -6.77 4.21
CA ALA A 48 3.22 -5.60 3.87
C ALA A 48 4.12 -4.37 3.82
N VAL A 49 4.21 -3.76 2.65
CA VAL A 49 4.97 -2.53 2.42
C VAL A 49 4.02 -1.40 2.12
N LYS A 50 4.02 -0.38 2.97
CA LYS A 50 3.33 0.88 2.72
C LYS A 50 4.13 1.67 1.69
N ILE A 51 3.61 1.76 0.47
CA ILE A 51 4.27 2.40 -0.66
C ILE A 51 4.21 3.92 -0.53
N ASN A 52 5.31 4.58 -0.90
CA ASN A 52 5.37 6.01 -1.03
C ASN A 52 4.53 6.45 -2.24
N LEU A 53 3.43 7.17 -1.98
CA LEU A 53 2.53 7.64 -3.04
C LEU A 53 3.24 8.50 -4.09
N ALA A 54 4.33 9.18 -3.72
CA ALA A 54 5.15 9.97 -4.63
C ALA A 54 5.79 9.12 -5.75
N ASP A 55 6.07 7.85 -5.49
CA ASP A 55 6.74 6.94 -6.42
C ASP A 55 5.75 6.23 -7.35
N LEU A 56 4.45 6.28 -7.04
CA LEU A 56 3.44 5.65 -7.87
C LEU A 56 3.38 6.30 -9.27
N PRO A 57 3.18 5.48 -10.32
CA PRO A 57 2.89 6.01 -11.64
C PRO A 57 1.57 6.78 -11.63
N LYS A 58 1.40 7.69 -12.60
CA LYS A 58 0.22 8.58 -12.69
C LYS A 58 -1.10 7.81 -12.57
N VAL A 59 -1.22 6.69 -13.29
CA VAL A 59 -2.43 5.84 -13.25
C VAL A 59 -2.71 5.32 -11.83
N GLY A 60 -1.68 4.83 -11.12
CA GLY A 60 -1.83 4.35 -9.75
C GLY A 60 -2.21 5.46 -8.77
N LYS A 61 -1.64 6.66 -8.94
CA LYS A 61 -1.99 7.86 -8.16
C LYS A 61 -3.44 8.26 -8.37
N ASP A 62 -3.88 8.35 -9.62
CA ASP A 62 -5.24 8.75 -9.99
C ASP A 62 -6.27 7.76 -9.44
N LEU A 63 -6.00 6.45 -9.57
CA LEU A 63 -6.89 5.40 -9.09
C LEU A 63 -6.97 5.36 -7.56
N HIS A 64 -5.84 5.56 -6.87
CA HIS A 64 -5.83 5.66 -5.42
C HIS A 64 -6.56 6.91 -4.91
N LYS A 65 -6.43 8.05 -5.60
CA LYS A 65 -7.19 9.27 -5.30
C LYS A 65 -8.70 9.02 -5.44
N GLU A 66 -9.13 8.45 -6.56
CA GLU A 66 -10.55 8.15 -6.79
C GLU A 66 -11.10 7.15 -5.76
N ALA A 67 -10.31 6.15 -5.35
CA ALA A 67 -10.68 5.24 -4.28
C ALA A 67 -10.90 5.98 -2.94
N ASN A 68 -9.99 6.88 -2.57
CA ASN A 68 -10.14 7.70 -1.37
C ASN A 68 -11.37 8.61 -1.42
N ASP A 69 -11.61 9.27 -2.55
CA ASP A 69 -12.78 10.14 -2.73
C ASP A 69 -14.09 9.35 -2.56
N ARG A 70 -14.17 8.14 -3.13
CA ARG A 70 -15.32 7.24 -2.95
C ARG A 70 -15.48 6.77 -1.50
N MET A 71 -14.39 6.42 -0.83
CA MET A 71 -14.41 6.00 0.58
C MET A 71 -14.88 7.14 1.49
N ARG A 72 -14.36 8.36 1.30
CA ARG A 72 -14.79 9.55 2.05
C ARG A 72 -16.26 9.87 1.81
N LYS A 73 -16.72 9.80 0.57
CA LYS A 73 -18.15 10.00 0.26
C LYS A 73 -19.02 8.98 0.99
N LYS A 74 -18.69 7.69 0.89
CA LYS A 74 -19.42 6.62 1.57
C LYS A 74 -19.39 6.78 3.09
N PHE A 75 -18.24 7.16 3.65
CA PHE A 75 -18.11 7.45 5.07
C PHE A 75 -19.01 8.62 5.48
N ALA A 76 -18.92 9.75 4.78
CA ALA A 76 -19.76 10.92 5.04
C ALA A 76 -21.26 10.56 4.97
N ASP A 77 -21.69 9.82 3.95
CA ASP A 77 -23.09 9.40 3.78
C ASP A 77 -23.57 8.45 4.89
N SER A 78 -22.66 7.71 5.52
CA SER A 78 -22.97 6.77 6.62
C SER A 78 -23.02 7.40 8.01
N VAL A 79 -22.47 8.60 8.17
CA VAL A 79 -22.32 9.29 9.46
C VAL A 79 -23.47 10.29 9.65
N SER A 80 -24.17 10.21 10.77
CA SER A 80 -25.26 11.14 11.10
C SER A 80 -24.74 12.56 11.35
N GLU A 81 -25.60 13.58 11.26
CA GLU A 81 -25.19 14.97 11.53
C GLU A 81 -24.62 15.17 12.95
N GLU A 82 -25.14 14.45 13.94
CA GLU A 82 -24.64 14.48 15.32
C GLU A 82 -23.25 13.88 15.45
N GLN A 83 -22.96 12.83 14.68
CA GLN A 83 -21.63 12.21 14.64
C GLN A 83 -20.65 13.08 13.85
N ARG A 84 -21.08 13.71 12.75
CA ARG A 84 -20.23 14.62 11.96
C ARG A 84 -19.70 15.80 12.79
N LYS A 85 -20.50 16.32 13.74
CA LYS A 85 -20.06 17.40 14.65
C LYS A 85 -18.97 17.01 15.64
N LYS A 86 -18.74 15.70 15.83
CA LYS A 86 -17.72 15.15 16.73
C LYS A 86 -16.45 14.72 16.00
N LEU A 87 -16.47 14.71 14.66
CA LEU A 87 -15.33 14.32 13.84
C LEU A 87 -14.51 15.55 13.50
N GLU A 88 -13.19 15.42 13.63
CA GLU A 88 -12.27 16.44 13.19
C GLU A 88 -12.19 16.48 11.65
N PRO A 89 -11.84 17.64 11.06
CA PRO A 89 -11.69 17.76 9.61
C PRO A 89 -10.72 16.73 8.99
N ASP A 90 -9.67 16.35 9.73
CA ASP A 90 -8.69 15.34 9.29
C ASP A 90 -9.27 13.92 9.26
N GLU A 91 -10.19 13.62 10.18
CA GLU A 91 -10.89 12.32 10.23
C GLU A 91 -11.90 12.19 9.09
N LEU A 92 -12.48 13.31 8.62
CA LEU A 92 -13.33 13.34 7.43
C LEU A 92 -12.51 13.29 6.12
N ASN A 93 -11.28 13.80 6.13
CA ASN A 93 -10.38 13.86 4.98
C ASN A 93 -9.27 12.81 5.03
N PHE A 94 -9.54 11.65 5.63
CA PHE A 94 -8.55 10.57 5.74
C PHE A 94 -7.99 10.15 4.37
N VAL A 95 -6.74 9.72 4.35
CA VAL A 95 -6.10 9.11 3.18
C VAL A 95 -5.74 7.68 3.55
N ALA A 96 -6.29 6.71 2.83
CA ALA A 96 -5.96 5.30 3.03
C ALA A 96 -4.50 5.03 2.68
N ASN A 97 -3.85 4.14 3.42
CA ASN A 97 -2.53 3.66 3.06
C ASN A 97 -2.59 2.89 1.73
N TYR A 98 -1.59 3.08 0.87
CA TYR A 98 -1.38 2.23 -0.30
C TYR A 98 -0.39 1.13 0.07
N VAL A 99 -0.91 -0.03 0.47
CA VAL A 99 -0.10 -1.16 0.94
C VAL A 99 -0.04 -2.22 -0.14
N GLN A 100 1.17 -2.71 -0.42
CA GLN A 100 1.38 -3.87 -1.27
C GLN A 100 1.95 -5.02 -0.44
N LEU A 101 1.37 -6.21 -0.64
CA LEU A 101 1.90 -7.45 -0.07
C LEU A 101 2.93 -8.01 -1.05
N VAL A 102 4.17 -8.15 -0.61
CA VAL A 102 5.29 -8.62 -1.42
C VAL A 102 6.03 -9.73 -0.72
N GLN A 103 6.84 -10.49 -1.47
CA GLN A 103 7.70 -11.51 -0.90
C GLN A 103 9.00 -10.89 -0.38
N ALA A 104 9.51 -11.37 0.75
CA ALA A 104 10.74 -10.89 1.38
C ALA A 104 11.98 -10.97 0.46
N LYS A 105 11.97 -11.93 -0.48
CA LYS A 105 13.02 -12.09 -1.50
C LYS A 105 12.99 -11.00 -2.59
N ASP A 106 11.88 -10.28 -2.72
CA ASP A 106 11.65 -9.26 -3.74
C ASP A 106 11.91 -7.85 -3.19
N LEU A 107 12.56 -7.75 -2.02
CA LEU A 107 12.88 -6.49 -1.36
C LEU A 107 14.40 -6.26 -1.28
N GLU A 108 14.78 -5.00 -1.40
CA GLU A 108 16.13 -4.49 -1.11
C GLU A 108 16.06 -3.32 -0.11
N LYS A 109 17.13 -3.12 0.67
CA LYS A 109 17.24 -1.98 1.59
C LYS A 109 17.53 -0.70 0.81
N VAL A 110 16.95 0.40 1.28
CA VAL A 110 17.18 1.76 0.77
C VAL A 110 18.09 2.53 1.71
#